data_AF-A0A0K8JGG3-F1
#
_entry.id   AF-A0A0K8JGG3-F1
#
_cell.length_a   1.000
_cell.length_b   1.000
_cell.length_c   1.000
_cell.angle_alpha   90.00
_cell.angle_beta   90.00
_cell.angle_gamma   90.00
#
_symmetry.space_group_name_H-M   'P 1'
#
loop_
_entity.id
_entity.type
_entity.pdbx_description
1 polymer ?
#
loop_
_entity_poly.entity_id
_entity_poly.type
_entity_poly.pdbx_seq_one_letter_code
_entity_poly.pdbx_strand_id
1 'polypeptide(L)'
;MGLVIHSLEMLSPQADREYYVYVLDYGWDEPLCNIIRDNFYKLSALACKTKSAVIIGTGEDMGHFDDEVLSWHSINGEDATDLLPAILITKTNPHQFKNRSRRARSLSDNNEQFKFVLIPLRKCCKSTSDVMPLITSIFKDIQNKKDLNRFQVTQEQKQGLGRAIVDSIILEPNFHGIGFSFKKFREFMG
;
A
#
# COMPACT_ATOMS: atom_id res chain seq x y z
N MET A 1 15.73 5.76 -9.94
CA MET A 1 15.60 6.81 -8.91
C MET A 1 14.28 6.62 -8.20
N GLY A 2 14.27 6.69 -6.87
CA GLY A 2 13.05 6.62 -6.07
C GLY A 2 12.55 8.02 -5.76
N LEU A 3 11.28 8.11 -5.39
CA LEU A 3 10.61 9.38 -5.24
C LEU A 3 9.66 9.26 -4.05
N VAL A 4 9.61 10.29 -3.21
CA VAL A 4 8.48 10.45 -2.29
C VAL A 4 7.70 11.64 -2.78
N ILE A 5 6.41 11.44 -2.98
CA ILE A 5 5.52 12.47 -3.49
C ILE A 5 4.39 12.68 -2.50
N HIS A 6 4.03 13.95 -2.35
CA HIS A 6 2.82 14.33 -1.65
C HIS A 6 1.61 14.40 -2.58
N SER A 7 1.81 14.56 -3.90
CA SER A 7 0.74 14.60 -4.91
C SER A 7 1.07 13.70 -6.10
N LEU A 8 0.07 13.00 -6.64
CA LEU A 8 0.24 12.17 -7.84
C LEU A 8 0.55 13.00 -9.09
N GLU A 9 0.21 14.29 -9.09
CA GLU A 9 0.56 15.21 -10.18
C GLU A 9 2.08 15.35 -10.36
N MET A 10 2.84 15.08 -9.30
CA MET A 10 4.31 15.08 -9.33
C MET A 10 4.89 13.79 -9.93
N LEU A 11 4.07 12.75 -10.14
CA LEU A 11 4.49 11.53 -10.81
C LEU A 11 4.10 11.57 -12.29
N SER A 12 5.06 11.33 -13.18
CA SER A 12 4.72 11.14 -14.59
C SER A 12 3.84 9.89 -14.75
N PRO A 13 2.74 9.93 -15.55
CA PRO A 13 1.95 8.75 -15.88
C PRO A 13 2.77 7.61 -16.52
N GLN A 14 3.89 7.94 -17.15
CA GLN A 14 4.81 6.98 -17.78
C GLN A 14 5.92 6.50 -16.84
N ALA A 15 5.90 6.89 -15.57
CA ALA A 15 6.91 6.47 -14.62
C ALA A 15 6.82 4.95 -14.39
N ASP A 16 7.87 4.24 -14.82
CA ASP A 16 8.04 2.83 -14.49
C ASP A 16 8.71 2.68 -13.12
N ARG A 17 8.05 1.96 -12.21
CA ARG A 17 8.49 1.69 -10.84
C ARG A 17 8.25 0.22 -10.54
N GLU A 18 9.17 -0.37 -9.78
CA GLU A 18 9.04 -1.78 -9.42
C GLU A 18 7.86 -2.00 -8.47
N TYR A 19 7.69 -1.07 -7.53
CA TYR A 19 6.57 -1.04 -6.59
C TYR A 19 6.21 0.41 -6.21
N TYR A 20 4.93 0.64 -5.98
CA TYR A 20 4.39 1.83 -5.33
C TYR A 20 4.01 1.47 -3.89
N VAL A 21 4.47 2.28 -2.95
CA VAL A 21 4.22 2.12 -1.51
C VAL A 21 3.43 3.31 -1.03
N TYR A 22 2.16 3.12 -0.72
CA TYR A 22 1.30 4.16 -0.17
C TYR A 22 1.28 4.06 1.34
N VAL A 23 1.26 5.23 1.97
CA VAL A 23 0.91 5.36 3.38
C VAL A 23 -0.51 5.88 3.40
N LEU A 24 -1.45 5.01 3.79
CA LEU A 24 -2.87 5.32 3.87
C LEU A 24 -3.15 6.02 5.21
N ASP A 25 -3.00 7.35 5.23
CA ASP A 25 -3.07 8.19 6.44
C ASP A 25 -4.18 9.24 6.44
N TYR A 26 -4.81 9.47 5.28
CA TYR A 26 -5.95 10.35 4.99
C TYR A 26 -5.88 11.75 5.58
N GLY A 27 -4.67 12.25 5.85
CA GLY A 27 -4.48 13.55 6.48
C GLY A 27 -4.92 13.63 7.94
N TRP A 28 -5.34 12.52 8.56
CA TRP A 28 -5.75 12.50 9.96
C TRP A 28 -4.55 12.72 10.89
N ASP A 29 -4.82 13.29 12.08
CA ASP A 29 -3.86 13.38 13.16
C ASP A 29 -3.76 12.03 13.87
N GLU A 30 -2.93 11.16 13.31
CA GLU A 30 -2.72 9.79 13.78
C GLU A 30 -1.23 9.64 14.16
N PRO A 31 -0.90 9.36 15.43
CA PRO A 31 0.48 9.32 15.91
C PRO A 31 1.41 8.42 15.10
N LEU A 32 0.91 7.27 14.64
CA LEU A 32 1.70 6.35 13.81
C LEU A 32 2.06 6.97 12.45
N CYS A 33 1.14 7.72 11.85
CA CYS A 33 1.35 8.40 10.58
C CYS A 33 2.25 9.62 10.70
N ASN A 34 2.17 10.35 11.82
CA ASN A 34 3.03 11.52 12.07
C ASN A 34 4.51 11.13 12.05
N ILE A 35 4.87 9.97 12.62
CA ILE A 35 6.25 9.45 12.53
C ILE A 35 6.71 9.26 11.07
N ILE A 36 5.83 8.78 10.20
CA ILE A 36 6.15 8.58 8.78
C ILE A 36 6.40 9.93 8.10
N ARG A 37 5.50 10.90 8.35
CA ARG A 37 5.60 12.27 7.83
C ARG A 37 6.90 12.95 8.29
N ASP A 38 7.24 12.83 9.57
CA ASP A 38 8.46 13.39 10.17
C ASP A 38 9.75 12.74 9.64
N ASN A 39 9.65 11.53 9.09
CA ASN A 39 10.79 10.78 8.55
C ASN A 39 10.85 10.77 7.02
N PHE A 40 10.21 11.74 6.36
CA PHE A 40 10.12 11.86 4.90
C PHE A 40 11.46 11.65 4.17
N TYR A 41 12.52 12.34 4.59
CA TYR A 41 13.84 12.25 3.95
C TYR A 41 14.42 10.83 4.02
N LYS A 42 14.22 10.13 5.14
CA LYS A 42 14.68 8.75 5.32
C LYS A 42 13.91 7.78 4.43
N LEU A 43 12.59 7.98 4.30
CA LEU A 43 11.74 7.22 3.38
C LEU A 43 12.15 7.46 1.93
N SER A 44 12.49 8.69 1.57
CA SER A 44 13.01 9.01 0.24
C SER A 44 14.31 8.28 -0.07
N ALA A 45 15.23 8.24 0.91
CA ALA A 45 16.46 7.48 0.75
C ALA A 45 16.22 5.98 0.58
N LEU A 46 15.21 5.41 1.25
CA LEU A 46 14.81 4.01 1.09
C LEU A 46 14.20 3.75 -0.29
N ALA A 47 13.23 4.55 -0.70
CA ALA A 47 12.58 4.45 -2.01
C ALA A 47 13.59 4.53 -3.16
N CYS A 48 14.61 5.39 -3.02
CA CYS A 48 15.72 5.50 -3.98
C CYS A 48 16.47 4.20 -4.22
N LYS A 49 16.63 3.39 -3.18
CA LYS A 49 17.36 2.13 -3.23
C LYS A 49 16.56 0.97 -3.83
N THR A 50 15.24 1.11 -3.95
CA THR A 50 14.31 0.03 -4.36
C THR A 50 13.54 0.33 -5.65
N LYS A 51 13.89 1.40 -6.39
CA LYS A 51 13.13 1.90 -7.56
C LYS A 51 11.62 1.99 -7.24
N SER A 52 11.30 2.39 -6.01
CA SER A 52 9.92 2.52 -5.54
C SER A 52 9.51 3.98 -5.47
N ALA A 53 8.20 4.23 -5.44
CA ALA A 53 7.65 5.52 -5.07
C ALA A 53 6.90 5.41 -3.74
N VAL A 54 7.13 6.33 -2.81
CA VAL A 54 6.35 6.44 -1.58
C VAL A 54 5.36 7.59 -1.72
N ILE A 55 4.10 7.34 -1.38
CA ILE A 55 3.02 8.31 -1.53
C ILE A 55 2.45 8.58 -0.13
N ILE A 56 2.48 9.84 0.30
CA ILE A 56 2.06 10.29 1.64
C ILE A 56 1.08 11.45 1.48
N GLY A 57 0.04 11.51 2.31
CA GLY A 57 -0.94 12.59 2.28
C GLY A 57 -2.16 12.22 1.46
N THR A 58 -2.83 11.14 1.84
CA THR A 58 -4.04 10.66 1.15
C THR A 58 -5.31 11.44 1.54
N GLY A 59 -5.20 12.75 1.80
CA GLY A 59 -6.28 13.59 2.34
C GLY A 59 -7.37 14.01 1.34
N GLU A 60 -8.41 14.68 1.85
CA GLU A 60 -9.62 15.11 1.12
C GLU A 60 -9.33 15.94 -0.15
N ASP A 61 -8.27 16.75 -0.16
CA ASP A 61 -7.90 17.63 -1.28
C ASP A 61 -7.26 16.90 -2.48
N MET A 62 -7.04 15.58 -2.41
CA MET A 62 -6.29 14.85 -3.44
C MET A 62 -7.14 14.30 -4.59
N GLY A 63 -8.48 14.29 -4.52
CA GLY A 63 -9.35 13.81 -5.61
C GLY A 63 -9.08 12.36 -6.09
N HIS A 64 -8.25 11.61 -5.36
CA HIS A 64 -7.80 10.25 -5.67
C HIS A 64 -8.62 9.17 -4.94
N PHE A 65 -9.58 9.59 -4.10
CA PHE A 65 -10.38 8.74 -3.21
C PHE A 65 -11.89 8.82 -3.46
N ASP A 66 -12.31 9.35 -4.61
CA ASP A 66 -13.65 9.12 -5.18
C ASP A 66 -13.83 7.69 -5.75
N ASP A 67 -12.84 6.81 -5.52
CA ASP A 67 -12.86 5.42 -5.95
C ASP A 67 -13.15 4.51 -4.73
N GLU A 68 -14.14 3.62 -4.86
CA GLU A 68 -14.51 2.65 -3.83
C GLU A 68 -13.34 1.77 -3.36
N VAL A 69 -12.29 1.63 -4.18
CA VAL A 69 -11.13 0.77 -3.91
C VAL A 69 -10.27 1.26 -2.74
N LEU A 70 -10.14 2.57 -2.53
CA LEU A 70 -9.29 3.13 -1.47
C LEU A 70 -10.04 4.17 -0.63
N SER A 71 -11.35 4.14 -0.56
CA SER A 71 -12.12 5.09 0.24
C SER A 71 -11.70 5.05 1.73
N TRP A 72 -11.66 6.20 2.39
CA TRP A 72 -11.34 6.26 3.81
C TRP A 72 -12.37 5.53 4.69
N HIS A 73 -13.59 5.30 4.18
CA HIS A 73 -14.61 4.48 4.84
C HIS A 73 -14.43 2.99 4.57
N SER A 74 -13.87 2.64 3.42
CA SER A 74 -13.70 1.26 3.01
C SER A 74 -12.53 1.08 2.05
N ILE A 75 -11.62 0.18 2.43
CA ILE A 75 -10.47 -0.18 1.60
C ILE A 75 -10.75 -1.54 0.96
N ASN A 76 -10.89 -1.55 -0.36
CA ASN A 76 -11.24 -2.75 -1.13
C ASN A 76 -12.50 -3.48 -0.62
N GLY A 77 -13.51 -2.73 -0.15
CA GLY A 77 -14.75 -3.29 0.38
C GLY A 77 -14.70 -3.77 1.84
N GLU A 78 -13.54 -3.68 2.50
CA GLU A 78 -13.39 -3.91 3.95
C GLU A 78 -13.61 -2.63 4.75
N ASP A 79 -14.01 -2.77 6.01
CA ASP A 79 -14.09 -1.64 6.94
C ASP A 79 -12.68 -1.06 7.18
N ALA A 80 -12.54 0.23 6.91
CA ALA A 80 -11.28 0.92 7.06
C ALA A 80 -10.84 1.07 8.53
N THR A 81 -11.75 0.95 9.49
CA THR A 81 -11.50 1.16 10.93
C THR A 81 -10.42 0.23 11.48
N ASP A 82 -10.47 -1.05 11.08
CA ASP A 82 -9.55 -2.09 11.54
C ASP A 82 -8.29 -2.21 10.67
N LEU A 83 -8.31 -1.56 9.50
CA LEU A 83 -7.21 -1.60 8.54
C LEU A 83 -6.30 -0.36 8.66
N LEU A 84 -6.88 0.82 8.89
CA LEU A 84 -6.15 2.08 8.86
C LEU A 84 -5.54 2.48 10.21
N PRO A 85 -4.44 3.24 10.20
CA PRO A 85 -3.60 3.50 9.03
C PRO A 85 -2.87 2.25 8.54
N ALA A 86 -2.56 2.19 7.24
CA ALA A 86 -1.92 1.04 6.61
C ALA A 86 -0.82 1.44 5.63
N ILE A 87 0.10 0.50 5.39
CA ILE A 87 0.98 0.54 4.22
C ILE A 87 0.34 -0.29 3.12
N LEU A 88 0.16 0.29 1.94
CA LEU A 88 -0.27 -0.41 0.74
C LEU A 88 0.92 -0.55 -0.21
N ILE A 89 1.17 -1.76 -0.69
CA ILE A 89 2.17 -2.05 -1.72
C ILE A 89 1.45 -2.56 -2.96
N THR A 90 1.72 -1.95 -4.11
CA THR A 90 1.14 -2.34 -5.39
C THR A 90 2.11 -2.09 -6.55
N LYS A 91 1.89 -2.75 -7.69
CA LYS A 91 2.56 -2.40 -8.96
C LYS A 91 1.71 -1.46 -9.82
N THR A 92 0.44 -1.28 -9.47
CA THR A 92 -0.50 -0.43 -10.19
C THR A 92 -0.02 1.03 -10.15
N ASN A 93 0.05 1.66 -11.32
CA ASN A 93 0.43 3.06 -11.40
C ASN A 93 -0.67 3.92 -10.74
N PRO A 94 -0.32 4.87 -9.85
CA PRO A 94 -1.30 5.70 -9.16
C PRO A 94 -2.31 6.42 -10.07
N HIS A 95 -1.91 6.80 -11.28
CA HIS A 95 -2.79 7.46 -12.26
C HIS A 95 -3.93 6.56 -12.75
N GLN A 96 -3.81 5.24 -12.60
CA GLN A 96 -4.84 4.28 -13.02
C GLN A 96 -6.05 4.27 -12.06
N PHE A 97 -5.87 4.63 -10.79
CA PHE A 97 -6.98 4.75 -9.83
C PHE A 97 -7.91 5.93 -10.16
N LYS A 98 -7.34 7.08 -10.55
CA LYS A 98 -8.12 8.29 -10.92
C LYS A 98 -9.10 8.05 -12.08
N ASN A 99 -8.78 7.11 -12.97
CA ASN A 99 -9.59 6.82 -14.15
C ASN A 99 -10.74 5.82 -13.89
N ARG A 100 -10.73 5.10 -12.77
CA ARG A 100 -11.79 4.11 -12.44
C ARG A 100 -13.05 4.77 -11.89
N SER A 101 -12.98 5.81 -11.05
CA SER A 101 -14.18 6.51 -10.56
C SER A 101 -15.10 7.02 -11.69
N ARG A 102 -14.52 7.37 -12.85
CA ARG A 102 -15.28 7.77 -14.06
C ARG A 102 -15.74 6.60 -14.95
N ARG A 103 -15.07 5.45 -14.92
CA ARG A 103 -15.32 4.29 -15.81
C ARG A 103 -15.93 3.07 -15.12
N ALA A 104 -16.15 3.08 -13.82
CA ALA A 104 -16.71 1.98 -13.04
C ALA A 104 -18.10 1.50 -13.51
N ARG A 105 -18.78 2.28 -14.37
CA ARG A 105 -20.03 1.86 -15.01
C ARG A 105 -19.87 1.01 -16.29
N SER A 106 -18.66 0.77 -16.83
CA SER A 106 -18.56 0.23 -18.20
C SER A 106 -17.48 -0.81 -18.52
N LEU A 107 -16.57 -1.25 -17.65
CA LEU A 107 -15.44 -2.07 -18.11
C LEU A 107 -15.18 -3.34 -17.31
N SER A 108 -15.87 -4.40 -17.74
CA SER A 108 -15.44 -5.81 -17.71
C SER A 108 -14.32 -6.12 -18.73
N ASP A 109 -13.65 -5.11 -19.30
CA ASP A 109 -12.98 -5.26 -20.60
C ASP A 109 -11.52 -4.77 -20.67
N ASN A 110 -10.83 -4.61 -19.53
CA ASN A 110 -9.37 -4.49 -19.56
C ASN A 110 -8.73 -5.26 -18.41
N ASN A 111 -7.89 -6.22 -18.79
CA ASN A 111 -7.14 -7.23 -18.01
C ASN A 111 -6.17 -6.68 -16.94
N GLU A 112 -6.27 -5.43 -16.51
CA GLU A 112 -5.43 -4.91 -15.43
C GLU A 112 -6.07 -5.22 -14.07
N GLN A 113 -5.84 -6.44 -13.60
CA GLN A 113 -6.11 -6.84 -12.22
C GLN A 113 -5.15 -6.06 -11.31
N PHE A 114 -5.67 -5.05 -10.63
CA PHE A 114 -4.92 -4.39 -9.58
C PHE A 114 -4.71 -5.39 -8.44
N LYS A 115 -3.53 -5.34 -7.85
CA LYS A 115 -3.14 -6.25 -6.78
C LYS A 115 -2.56 -5.48 -5.62
N PHE A 116 -3.12 -5.69 -4.45
CA PHE A 116 -2.79 -4.96 -3.23
C PHE A 116 -2.19 -5.87 -2.19
N VAL A 117 -1.13 -5.39 -1.55
CA VAL A 117 -0.63 -5.97 -0.30
C VAL A 117 -0.77 -4.90 0.78
N LEU A 118 -1.59 -5.17 1.78
CA LEU A 118 -1.96 -4.23 2.84
C LEU A 118 -1.31 -4.66 4.16
N ILE A 119 -0.69 -3.72 4.86
CA ILE A 119 -0.06 -3.93 6.17
C ILE A 119 -0.66 -2.92 7.15
N PRO A 120 -1.64 -3.33 7.99
CA PRO A 120 -2.26 -2.45 8.98
C PRO A 120 -1.26 -2.07 10.08
N LEU A 121 -0.97 -0.78 10.23
CA LEU A 121 0.02 -0.29 11.18
C LEU A 121 -0.43 -0.49 12.63
N ARG A 122 -1.72 -0.31 12.94
CA ARG A 122 -2.25 -0.53 14.30
C ARG A 122 -2.08 -1.97 14.79
N LYS A 123 -2.10 -2.93 13.87
CA LYS A 123 -1.86 -4.35 14.18
C LYS A 123 -0.37 -4.68 14.28
N CYS A 124 0.47 -3.94 13.55
CA CYS A 124 1.91 -4.21 13.47
C CYS A 124 2.78 -3.42 14.46
N CYS A 125 2.34 -2.24 14.89
CA CYS A 125 3.09 -1.33 15.75
C CYS A 125 2.37 -1.19 17.10
N LYS A 126 3.10 -1.41 18.20
CA LYS A 126 2.58 -1.19 19.56
C LYS A 126 2.78 0.24 20.01
N SER A 127 3.74 0.94 19.40
CA SER A 127 4.05 2.34 19.65
C SER A 127 4.56 3.03 18.38
N THR A 128 4.66 4.35 18.43
CA THR A 128 5.25 5.20 17.40
C THR A 128 6.71 4.82 17.07
N SER A 129 7.45 4.29 18.04
CA SER A 129 8.84 3.88 17.83
C SER A 129 9.00 2.63 16.95
N ASP A 130 7.93 1.86 16.75
CA ASP A 130 7.93 0.63 15.93
C ASP A 130 7.79 0.91 14.42
N VAL A 131 7.26 2.08 14.05
CA VAL A 131 6.85 2.40 12.67
C VAL A 131 8.03 2.42 11.70
N MET A 132 9.07 3.20 12.01
CA MET A 132 10.24 3.30 11.11
C MET A 132 11.04 2.00 11.02
N PRO A 133 11.28 1.23 12.11
CA PRO A 133 11.84 -0.11 12.03
C PRO A 133 11.03 -1.04 11.12
N LEU A 134 9.70 -1.02 11.22
CA LEU A 134 8.81 -1.83 10.38
C LEU A 134 8.98 -1.49 8.90
N ILE A 135 8.82 -0.21 8.54
CA ILE A 135 8.95 0.25 7.15
C ILE A 135 10.34 -0.06 6.60
N THR A 136 11.39 0.22 7.39
CA THR A 136 12.77 -0.07 6.96
C THR A 136 12.99 -1.56 6.70
N SER A 137 12.39 -2.44 7.53
CA SER A 137 12.44 -3.89 7.31
C SER A 137 11.75 -4.28 6.00
N ILE A 138 10.53 -3.79 5.76
CA ILE A 138 9.76 -4.09 4.55
C ILE A 138 10.56 -3.71 3.30
N PHE A 139 11.09 -2.48 3.25
CA PHE A 139 11.90 -2.02 2.12
C PHE A 139 13.15 -2.87 1.93
N LYS A 140 13.83 -3.23 3.03
CA LYS A 140 15.04 -4.05 2.98
C LYS A 140 14.74 -5.48 2.50
N ASP A 141 13.65 -6.07 2.95
CA ASP A 141 13.28 -7.44 2.58
C ASP A 141 12.84 -7.50 1.11
N ILE A 142 12.05 -6.52 0.64
CA ILE A 142 11.70 -6.37 -0.79
C ILE A 142 12.96 -6.17 -1.63
N GLN A 143 13.86 -5.25 -1.23
CA GLN A 143 15.11 -4.98 -1.94
C GLN A 143 15.98 -6.22 -2.08
N ASN A 144 16.10 -6.99 -1.00
CA ASN A 144 16.95 -8.18 -0.96
C ASN A 144 16.24 -9.44 -1.45
N LYS A 145 14.99 -9.34 -1.94
CA LYS A 145 14.18 -10.47 -2.39
C LYS A 145 14.05 -11.55 -1.30
N LYS A 146 13.93 -11.11 -0.04
CA LYS A 146 13.82 -11.96 1.15
C LYS A 146 12.37 -12.10 1.57
N ASP A 147 12.09 -13.24 2.19
CA ASP A 147 10.79 -13.51 2.80
C ASP A 147 10.46 -12.46 3.86
N LEU A 148 9.19 -12.04 3.86
CA LEU A 148 8.61 -11.12 4.83
C LEU A 148 8.27 -11.91 6.10
N ASN A 149 9.29 -12.48 6.75
CA ASN A 149 9.15 -13.48 7.82
C ASN A 149 8.37 -13.01 9.05
N ARG A 150 8.34 -11.69 9.26
CA ARG A 150 7.63 -11.03 10.36
C ARG A 150 6.14 -10.92 10.10
N PHE A 151 5.67 -11.28 8.91
CA PHE A 151 4.29 -11.18 8.50
C PHE A 151 3.72 -12.54 8.15
N GLN A 152 2.44 -12.72 8.43
CA GLN A 152 1.62 -13.82 7.96
C GLN A 152 0.45 -13.25 7.16
N VAL A 153 -0.07 -14.05 6.23
CA VAL A 153 -1.30 -13.71 5.52
C VAL A 153 -2.47 -14.02 6.44
N THR A 154 -3.25 -12.99 6.79
CA THR A 154 -4.47 -13.18 7.59
C THR A 154 -5.72 -13.18 6.72
N GLN A 155 -5.66 -12.54 5.55
CA GLN A 155 -6.78 -12.49 4.62
C GLN A 155 -6.29 -12.42 3.18
N GLU A 156 -6.93 -13.18 2.30
CA GLU A 156 -6.79 -13.08 0.86
C GLU A 156 -8.16 -12.74 0.27
N GLN A 157 -8.20 -11.70 -0.56
CA GLN A 157 -9.40 -11.25 -1.25
C GLN A 157 -9.19 -11.39 -2.75
N LYS A 158 -10.21 -11.87 -3.44
CA LYS A 158 -10.22 -12.00 -4.90
C LYS A 158 -11.26 -11.05 -5.49
N GLN A 159 -10.88 -10.36 -6.55
CA GLN A 159 -11.75 -9.45 -7.26
C GLN A 159 -13.08 -10.12 -7.64
N GLY A 160 -14.20 -9.44 -7.38
CA GLY A 160 -15.54 -9.91 -7.72
C GLY A 160 -16.10 -10.98 -6.78
N LEU A 161 -15.35 -11.40 -5.77
CA LEU A 161 -15.84 -12.24 -4.68
C LEU A 161 -16.14 -11.38 -3.45
N GLY A 162 -17.41 -11.42 -2.99
CA GLY A 162 -17.86 -10.61 -1.86
C GLY A 162 -17.88 -9.11 -2.19
N ARG A 163 -17.27 -8.30 -1.33
CA ARG A 163 -17.15 -6.84 -1.51
C ARG A 163 -15.82 -6.43 -2.18
N ALA A 164 -14.95 -7.38 -2.50
CA ALA A 164 -13.62 -7.09 -3.01
C ALA A 164 -13.66 -6.60 -4.47
N ILE A 165 -13.06 -5.43 -4.69
CA ILE A 165 -13.04 -4.73 -5.98
C ILE A 165 -11.76 -5.05 -6.76
N VAL A 166 -10.70 -5.43 -6.04
CA VAL A 166 -9.39 -5.85 -6.56
C VAL A 166 -8.88 -7.06 -5.77
N ASP A 167 -7.89 -7.77 -6.32
CA ASP A 167 -7.19 -8.81 -5.58
C ASP A 167 -6.35 -8.17 -4.47
N SER A 168 -6.43 -8.71 -3.25
CA SER A 168 -5.67 -8.20 -2.13
C SER A 168 -5.17 -9.29 -1.18
N ILE A 169 -4.08 -8.99 -0.48
CA ILE A 169 -3.57 -9.77 0.64
C ILE A 169 -3.38 -8.81 1.82
N ILE A 170 -3.92 -9.16 2.98
CA ILE A 170 -3.68 -8.45 4.23
C ILE A 170 -2.62 -9.23 5.02
N LEU A 171 -1.58 -8.51 5.42
CA LEU A 171 -0.45 -9.00 6.18
C LEU A 171 -0.48 -8.45 7.60
N GLU A 172 -0.40 -9.34 8.59
CA GLU A 172 -0.30 -9.00 10.01
C GLU A 172 0.91 -9.66 10.66
N PRO A 173 1.33 -9.25 11.88
CA PRO A 173 2.49 -9.84 12.52
C PRO A 173 2.37 -11.35 12.69
N ASN A 174 3.46 -12.03 12.37
CA ASN A 174 3.61 -13.46 12.54
C ASN A 174 4.11 -13.80 13.95
N PHE A 175 3.22 -14.30 14.80
CA PHE A 175 3.57 -14.79 16.15
C PHE A 175 3.89 -16.29 16.19
N HIS A 176 3.63 -17.03 15.09
CA HIS A 176 3.68 -18.50 15.04
C HIS A 176 4.83 -19.06 14.18
N GLY A 177 5.70 -18.19 13.63
CA GLY A 177 6.92 -18.59 12.94
C GLY A 177 6.75 -18.97 11.46
N ILE A 178 5.55 -18.88 10.88
CA ILE A 178 5.32 -19.12 9.44
C ILE A 178 5.27 -17.78 8.70
N GLY A 179 6.40 -17.41 8.11
CA GLY A 179 6.57 -16.14 7.38
C GLY A 179 5.89 -16.08 6.02
N PHE A 180 5.62 -14.88 5.53
CA PHE A 180 5.12 -14.66 4.17
C PHE A 180 6.27 -14.73 3.15
N SER A 181 6.21 -15.74 2.27
CA SER A 181 7.27 -15.99 1.29
C SER A 181 7.34 -14.91 0.22
N PHE A 182 8.55 -14.45 -0.10
CA PHE A 182 8.81 -13.56 -1.22
C PHE A 182 8.47 -14.18 -2.57
N LYS A 183 8.55 -15.51 -2.70
CA LYS A 183 8.07 -16.21 -3.89
C LYS A 183 6.57 -16.00 -4.07
N LYS A 184 5.78 -16.19 -3.01
CA LYS A 184 4.34 -15.91 -3.02
C LYS A 184 4.05 -14.45 -3.28
N PHE A 185 4.81 -13.53 -2.68
CA PHE A 185 4.69 -12.09 -2.98
C PHE A 185 4.90 -11.79 -4.46
N ARG A 186 5.92 -12.38 -5.10
CA ARG A 186 6.17 -12.18 -6.53
C ARG A 186 5.15 -12.85 -7.43
N GLU A 187 4.67 -14.04 -7.09
CA GLU A 187 3.61 -14.74 -7.83
C GLU A 187 2.30 -13.97 -7.75
N PHE A 188 1.97 -13.47 -6.55
CA PHE A 188 0.83 -12.59 -6.37
C PHE A 188 1.01 -11.32 -7.21
N MET A 189 2.12 -10.60 -7.07
CA MET A 189 2.35 -9.32 -7.76
C MET A 189 2.74 -9.45 -9.25
N GLY A 190 2.92 -10.66 -9.76
CA GLY A 190 3.29 -10.97 -11.16
C GLY A 190 2.09 -11.01 -12.07
#